data_AF-A0A2K4ZGS3-F1
#
_entry.id   AF-A0A2K4ZGS3-F1
#
_cell.length_a   1.000
_cell.length_b   1.000
_cell.length_c   1.000
_cell.angle_alpha   90.00
_cell.angle_beta   90.00
_cell.angle_gamma   90.00
#
_symmetry.space_group_name_H-M   'P 1'
#
loop_
_entity.id
_entity.type
_entity.pdbx_description
1 polymer ?
#
loop_
_entity_poly.entity_id
_entity_poly.type
_entity_poly.pdbx_seq_one_letter_code
_entity_poly.pdbx_strand_id
1 'polypeptide(L)' 'MSANVIIRSDERNHQRDQALREYGIDPSRASAHQKDMADCIAMETNRAYHEAHRIGGKR' A
#
# COMPACT_ATOMS: atom_id res chain seq x y z
N MET A 1 7.38 19.56 -7.96
CA MET A 1 7.83 18.35 -8.70
C MET A 1 7.04 17.18 -8.17
N SER A 2 6.06 16.72 -8.95
CA SER A 2 5.23 15.55 -8.68
C SER A 2 6.11 14.30 -8.69
N ALA A 3 6.26 13.65 -7.52
CA ALA A 3 6.92 12.36 -7.44
C ALA A 3 6.04 11.33 -8.16
N ASN A 4 6.32 11.08 -9.43
CA ASN A 4 5.86 9.90 -10.16
C ASN A 4 6.52 8.68 -9.50
N VAL A 5 5.97 8.22 -8.38
CA VAL A 5 6.35 6.95 -7.79
C VAL A 5 5.77 5.89 -8.73
N ILE A 6 6.58 5.42 -9.67
CA ILE A 6 6.31 4.20 -10.41
C ILE A 6 6.46 3.07 -9.38
N ILE A 7 5.41 2.84 -8.59
CA ILE A 7 5.29 1.58 -7.85
C ILE A 7 5.20 0.53 -8.96
N ARG A 8 6.29 -0.22 -9.19
CA ARG A 8 6.25 -1.38 -10.09
C ARG A 8 5.06 -2.22 -9.65
N SER A 9 4.22 -2.65 -10.60
CA SER A 9 2.97 -3.35 -10.31
C SER A 9 3.15 -4.50 -9.31
N ASP A 10 4.32 -5.14 -9.29
CA ASP A 10 4.71 -6.19 -8.35
C ASP A 10 4.75 -5.73 -6.89
N GLU A 11 5.27 -4.53 -6.61
CA GLU A 11 5.38 -3.99 -5.26
C GLU A 11 4.00 -3.58 -4.71
N ARG A 12 3.13 -3.06 -5.58
CA ARG A 12 1.73 -2.78 -5.24
C ARG A 12 1.00 -4.08 -4.87
N ASN A 13 1.15 -5.11 -5.70
CA ASN A 13 0.57 -6.43 -5.44
C ASN A 13 1.09 -7.02 -4.12
N HIS A 14 2.39 -6.88 -3.84
CA HIS A 14 2.98 -7.37 -2.61
C HIS A 14 2.39 -6.68 -1.37
N GLN A 15 2.27 -5.35 -1.39
CA GLN A 15 1.72 -4.58 -0.28
C GLN A 15 0.24 -4.87 -0.05
N ARG A 16 -0.55 -4.99 -1.13
CA ARG A 16 -1.96 -5.42 -1.03
C ARG A 16 -2.08 -6.81 -0.41
N ASP A 17 -1.29 -7.75 -0.91
CA ASP A 17 -1.32 -9.13 -0.44
C ASP A 17 -0.85 -9.24 1.01
N GLN A 18 0.10 -8.40 1.43
CA GLN A 18 0.50 -8.25 2.82
C GLN A 18 -0.65 -7.70 3.68
N ALA A 19 -1.30 -6.61 3.25
CA ALA A 19 -2.45 -6.05 3.97
C ALA A 19 -3.57 -7.09 4.13
N LEU A 20 -3.89 -7.85 3.08
CA LEU A 20 -4.88 -8.94 3.16
C LEU A 20 -4.49 -9.99 4.23
N ARG A 21 -3.21 -10.39 4.27
CA ARG A 21 -2.71 -11.33 5.28
C ARG A 21 -2.78 -10.77 6.70
N GLU A 22 -2.53 -9.49 6.90
CA GLU A 22 -2.66 -8.82 8.20
C GLU A 22 -4.10 -8.89 8.74
N TYR A 23 -5.09 -8.85 7.85
CA TYR A 23 -6.50 -9.05 8.20
C TYR A 23 -6.94 -10.53 8.19
N GLY A 24 -6.01 -11.48 8.07
CA GLY A 24 -6.29 -12.92 8.05
C GLY A 24 -6.96 -13.42 6.77
N ILE A 25 -6.93 -12.64 5.69
CA ILE A 25 -7.51 -12.98 4.40
C ILE A 25 -6.41 -13.54 3.50
N ASP A 26 -6.65 -14.74 2.94
CA ASP A 26 -5.76 -15.32 1.92
C ASP A 26 -5.87 -14.52 0.61
N PRO A 27 -4.78 -13.90 0.11
CA PRO A 27 -4.81 -13.11 -1.12
C PRO A 27 -5.29 -13.87 -2.36
N SER A 28 -5.07 -15.19 -2.40
CA SER A 28 -5.52 -16.06 -3.49
C SER A 28 -7.03 -16.31 -3.47
N ARG A 29 -7.65 -16.20 -2.29
CA ARG A 29 -9.09 -16.41 -2.05
C ARG A 29 -9.86 -15.11 -1.79
N ALA A 30 -9.17 -13.98 -1.72
CA ALA A 30 -9.76 -12.67 -1.51
C ALA A 30 -10.66 -12.28 -2.70
N SER A 31 -11.85 -11.78 -2.38
CA SER A 31 -12.77 -11.23 -3.37
C SER A 31 -12.21 -9.93 -3.98
N ALA A 32 -12.72 -9.53 -5.15
CA ALA A 32 -12.33 -8.28 -5.79
C ALA A 32 -12.48 -7.08 -4.83
N HIS A 33 -13.61 -7.00 -4.12
CA HIS A 33 -13.84 -5.95 -3.13
C HIS A 33 -12.81 -5.97 -1.98
N GLN A 34 -12.40 -7.15 -1.50
CA GLN A 34 -11.40 -7.23 -0.44
C GLN A 34 -10.03 -6.76 -0.94
N LYS A 35 -9.69 -7.09 -2.19
CA LYS A 35 -8.47 -6.63 -2.85
C LYS A 35 -8.47 -5.10 -3.01
N ASP A 36 -9.58 -4.52 -3.45
CA ASP A 36 -9.73 -3.07 -3.61
C ASP A 36 -9.58 -2.33 -2.26
N MET A 37 -10.15 -2.86 -1.19
CA MET A 37 -10.01 -2.28 0.15
C MET A 37 -8.56 -2.39 0.66
N ALA A 38 -7.90 -3.52 0.43
CA ALA A 38 -6.50 -3.70 0.78
C ALA A 38 -5.57 -2.78 -0.04
N ASP A 39 -5.89 -2.55 -1.32
CA ASP A 39 -5.17 -1.60 -2.17
C ASP A 39 -5.31 -0.17 -1.64
N CYS A 40 -6.51 0.22 -1.22
CA CYS A 40 -6.76 1.54 -0.61
C CYS A 40 -5.93 1.73 0.66
N ILE A 41 -5.90 0.72 1.54
CA ILE A 41 -5.09 0.74 2.77
C ILE A 41 -3.61 0.88 2.42
N ALA A 42 -3.09 0.06 1.50
CA ALA A 42 -1.69 0.11 1.09
C ALA A 42 -1.30 1.49 0.52
N MET A 43 -2.16 2.10 -0.29
CA MET A 43 -1.91 3.43 -0.85
C MET A 43 -1.86 4.51 0.23
N GLU A 44 -2.80 4.53 1.17
CA GLU A 44 -2.81 5.51 2.26
C GLU A 44 -1.64 5.31 3.23
N THR A 45 -1.26 4.06 3.52
CA THR A 45 -0.08 3.75 4.33
C THR A 45 1.20 4.29 3.68
N ASN A 46 1.39 4.06 2.38
CA ASN A 46 2.55 4.62 1.65
C ASN A 46 2.56 6.14 1.67
N ARG A 47 1.39 6.77 1.50
CA ARG A 47 1.25 8.23 1.57
C ARG A 47 1.67 8.76 2.94
N ALA A 48 1.20 8.13 4.01
CA ALA A 48 1.56 8.47 5.38
C ALA A 48 3.07 8.30 5.63
N TYR A 49 3.68 7.22 5.16
CA TYR A 49 5.13 7.03 5.23
C TYR A 49 5.91 8.12 4.51
N HIS A 50 5.49 8.48 3.29
CA HIS A 50 6.12 9.56 2.53
C HIS A 50 5.99 10.92 3.24
N GLU A 51 4.83 11.20 3.83
CA GLU A 51 4.60 12.42 4.59
C GLU A 51 5.44 12.46 5.87
N ALA A 52 5.52 11.35 6.61
CA ALA A 52 6.36 11.21 7.78
C ALA A 52 7.85 11.38 7.45
N HIS A 53 8.33 10.78 6.34
CA HIS A 53 9.70 10.97 5.86
C HIS A 53 9.99 12.43 5.47
N ARG A 54 9.02 13.10 4.84
CA ARG A 54 9.14 14.52 4.46
C ARG A 54 9.24 15.45 5.68
N ILE A 55 8.53 15.11 6.75
CA ILE A 55 8.53 15.89 8.00
C ILE A 55 9.78 15.55 8.84
N GLY A 56 10.18 14.28 8.90
CA GLY A 56 11.35 13.80 9.66
C GLY A 56 12.70 14.25 9.08
N GLY A 57 12.80 14.45 7.76
CA GLY A 57 14.00 14.97 7.10
C GLY A 57 14.23 16.49 7.24
N LYS A 58 13.36 17.20 7.97
CA LYS A 58 13.49 18.65 8.26
C LYS A 58 14.04 18.94 9.66
N ARG A 59 14.72 17.99 10.31
CA ARG A 59 15.36 18.19 11.60
C ARG A 59 16.86 18.34 11.45
#